data_AF-A0A7R9USD9-F1
#
_entry.id   AF-A0A7R9USD9-F1
#
_cell.length_a   1.000
_cell.length_b   1.000
_cell.length_c   1.000
_cell.angle_alpha   90.00
_cell.angle_beta   90.00
_cell.angle_gamma   90.00
#
_symmetry.space_group_name_H-M   'P 1'
#
loop_
_entity.id
_entity.type
_entity.pdbx_description
1 polymer ?
#
loop_
_entity_poly.entity_id
_entity_poly.type
_entity_poly.pdbx_seq_one_letter_code
_entity_poly.pdbx_strand_id
1 'polypeptide(L)'
;RGCMASDLSELQAVDEGSISENCRVRYDRDEIYTSCGRLLIALNPYKLLPIYGEEAIDKYNGALDRSALPPHIYAVAAAAYGGMVKEGRSQSVVISGESGAGKTETAKLFLEFMATVGKGAGTLHQKVLQTNPVMEAFGNAQTALNDNSSRFGKFLRLEFTASGKMCGASLKTYLLEKTRVTVQAAGEQNYHVFYHLA
;
A
#
# COMPACT_ATOMS: atom_id res chain seq x y z
N ARG A 1 -5.92 -21.32 -24.90
CA ARG A 1 -6.08 -21.41 -23.42
C ARG A 1 -5.27 -20.25 -22.87
N GLY A 2 -5.93 -19.25 -22.28
CA GLY A 2 -5.29 -17.97 -21.92
C GLY A 2 -4.10 -18.19 -21.01
N CYS A 3 -2.96 -17.58 -21.37
CA CYS A 3 -1.75 -17.56 -20.55
C CYS A 3 -2.07 -16.76 -19.28
N MET A 4 -2.03 -17.40 -18.13
CA MET A 4 -2.18 -16.73 -16.83
C MET A 4 -0.79 -16.36 -16.35
N ALA A 5 -0.38 -15.13 -16.64
CA ALA A 5 0.95 -14.65 -16.31
C ALA A 5 0.92 -13.95 -14.95
N SER A 6 1.86 -14.32 -14.07
CA SER A 6 2.09 -13.59 -12.81
C SER A 6 2.80 -12.26 -13.05
N ASP A 7 3.61 -12.19 -14.11
CA ASP A 7 4.17 -10.95 -14.65
C ASP A 7 3.64 -10.70 -16.07
N LEU A 8 2.99 -9.55 -16.26
CA LEU A 8 2.46 -9.12 -17.56
C LEU A 8 3.56 -8.97 -18.62
N SER A 9 4.82 -8.86 -18.23
CA SER A 9 5.96 -8.85 -19.17
C SER A 9 6.11 -10.17 -19.94
N GLU A 10 5.54 -11.28 -19.44
CA GLU A 10 5.57 -12.60 -20.06
C GLU A 10 4.47 -12.80 -21.12
N LEU A 11 3.55 -11.84 -21.27
CA LEU A 11 2.47 -11.92 -22.25
C LEU A 11 3.01 -11.71 -23.68
N GLN A 12 2.58 -12.57 -24.61
CA GLN A 12 2.95 -12.48 -26.03
C GLN A 12 2.41 -11.21 -26.71
N ALA A 13 1.25 -10.72 -26.25
CA ALA A 13 0.65 -9.47 -26.68
C ALA A 13 0.20 -8.68 -25.44
N VAL A 14 0.63 -7.42 -25.36
CA VAL A 14 0.31 -6.53 -24.24
C VAL A 14 -0.61 -5.43 -24.77
N ASP A 15 -1.90 -5.74 -24.84
CA ASP A 15 -2.98 -4.79 -25.09
C ASP A 15 -3.90 -4.69 -23.86
N GLU A 16 -4.74 -3.65 -23.81
CA GLU A 16 -5.64 -3.38 -22.69
C GLU A 16 -6.60 -4.56 -22.40
N GLY A 17 -7.09 -5.22 -23.45
CA GLY A 17 -7.98 -6.38 -23.33
C GLY A 17 -7.24 -7.58 -22.72
N SER A 18 -6.03 -7.87 -23.19
CA SER A 18 -5.18 -8.95 -22.66
C SER A 18 -4.80 -8.74 -21.19
N ILE A 19 -4.45 -7.50 -20.80
CA ILE A 19 -4.14 -7.16 -19.41
C ILE A 19 -5.39 -7.31 -18.53
N SER A 20 -6.52 -6.75 -18.96
CA SER A 20 -7.79 -6.81 -18.24
C SER A 20 -8.23 -8.26 -18.02
N GLU A 21 -8.17 -9.09 -19.06
CA GLU A 21 -8.55 -10.50 -18.97
C GLU A 21 -7.61 -11.30 -18.06
N ASN A 22 -6.28 -11.07 -18.12
CA ASN A 22 -5.35 -11.72 -17.20
C ASN A 22 -5.64 -11.35 -15.74
N CYS A 23 -5.82 -10.06 -15.47
CA CYS A 23 -6.18 -9.55 -14.15
C CYS A 23 -7.52 -10.12 -13.66
N ARG A 24 -8.53 -10.22 -14.54
CA ARG A 24 -9.84 -10.82 -14.21
C ARG A 24 -9.71 -12.29 -13.83
N VAL A 25 -9.03 -13.09 -14.65
CA VAL A 25 -8.83 -14.53 -14.39
C VAL A 25 -8.04 -14.78 -13.11
N ARG A 26 -7.07 -13.92 -12.78
CA ARG A 26 -6.31 -13.96 -11.52
C ARG A 26 -7.19 -13.59 -10.32
N TYR A 27 -7.97 -12.51 -10.45
CA TYR A 27 -8.89 -12.07 -9.42
C TYR A 27 -9.94 -13.14 -9.07
N ASP A 28 -10.48 -13.83 -10.07
CA ASP A 28 -11.43 -14.95 -9.88
C ASP A 28 -10.85 -16.13 -9.07
N ARG A 29 -9.52 -16.18 -8.89
CA ARG A 29 -8.80 -17.18 -8.08
C ARG A 29 -8.18 -16.60 -6.81
N ASP A 30 -8.59 -15.41 -6.39
CA ASP A 30 -8.05 -14.69 -5.24
C ASP A 30 -6.56 -14.30 -5.38
N GLU A 31 -6.03 -14.29 -6.60
CA GLU A 31 -4.70 -13.79 -6.94
C GLU A 31 -4.77 -12.29 -7.27
N ILE A 32 -4.83 -11.46 -6.22
CA ILE A 32 -5.10 -10.01 -6.38
C ILE A 32 -3.93 -9.16 -6.86
N TYR A 33 -2.72 -9.73 -6.84
CA TYR A 33 -1.50 -9.04 -7.22
C TYR A 33 -0.99 -9.56 -8.55
N THR A 34 -0.62 -8.64 -9.45
CA THR A 34 -0.01 -8.98 -10.74
C THR A 34 1.17 -8.06 -11.00
N SER A 35 2.32 -8.62 -11.32
CA SER A 35 3.53 -7.85 -11.64
C SER A 35 3.46 -7.33 -13.07
N CYS A 36 4.10 -6.20 -13.32
CA CYS A 36 4.33 -5.66 -14.65
C CYS A 36 5.70 -4.96 -14.64
N GLY A 37 6.77 -5.75 -14.73
CA GLY A 37 8.13 -5.26 -14.54
C GLY A 37 8.32 -4.61 -13.16
N ARG A 38 8.50 -3.28 -13.11
CA ARG A 38 8.66 -2.53 -11.84
C ARG A 38 7.33 -2.08 -11.21
N LEU A 39 6.22 -2.29 -11.91
CA LEU A 39 4.88 -1.94 -11.43
C LEU A 39 4.24 -3.16 -10.78
N LEU A 40 3.46 -2.92 -9.73
CA LEU A 40 2.60 -3.92 -9.12
C LEU A 40 1.15 -3.46 -9.27
N ILE A 41 0.35 -4.25 -9.96
CA ILE A 41 -1.11 -4.06 -10.03
C ILE A 41 -1.72 -4.80 -8.84
N ALA A 42 -2.49 -4.08 -8.04
CA ALA A 42 -3.23 -4.63 -6.91
C ALA A 42 -4.73 -4.36 -7.11
N LEU A 43 -5.53 -5.42 -7.14
CA LEU A 43 -6.99 -5.32 -7.21
C LEU A 43 -7.58 -5.53 -5.81
N ASN A 44 -8.42 -4.60 -5.37
CA ASN A 44 -9.04 -4.70 -4.05
C ASN A 44 -10.06 -5.87 -4.01
N PRO A 45 -9.85 -6.92 -3.20
CA PRO A 45 -10.76 -8.06 -3.15
C PRO A 45 -12.06 -7.80 -2.39
N TYR A 46 -12.15 -6.71 -1.61
CA TYR A 46 -13.24 -6.45 -0.66
C TYR A 46 -13.49 -7.59 0.35
N LYS A 47 -12.49 -8.44 0.57
CA LYS A 47 -12.48 -9.52 1.57
C LYS A 47 -11.06 -9.70 2.12
N LEU A 48 -10.97 -10.33 3.29
CA LEU A 48 -9.68 -10.70 3.87
C LEU A 48 -9.13 -11.95 3.16
N LEU A 49 -7.86 -11.91 2.78
CA LEU A 49 -7.12 -13.03 2.22
C LEU A 49 -6.00 -13.45 3.18
N PRO A 50 -5.77 -14.75 3.42
CA PRO A 50 -4.74 -15.26 4.33
C PRO A 50 -3.34 -15.24 3.68
N ILE A 51 -2.96 -14.11 3.10
CA ILE A 51 -1.69 -13.92 2.36
C ILE A 51 -0.75 -12.90 3.05
N TYR A 52 -1.18 -12.38 4.19
CA TYR A 52 -0.47 -11.36 4.99
C TYR A 52 -0.05 -11.93 6.36
N GLY A 53 0.77 -11.18 7.09
CA GLY A 53 1.26 -11.54 8.42
C GLY A 53 2.74 -11.92 8.45
N GLU A 54 3.22 -12.32 9.63
CA GLU A 54 4.66 -12.52 9.90
C GLU A 54 5.28 -13.57 8.97
N GLU A 55 4.62 -14.71 8.74
CA GLU A 55 5.12 -15.77 7.84
C GLU A 55 5.34 -15.24 6.42
N ALA A 56 4.42 -14.42 5.92
CA ALA A 56 4.56 -13.80 4.61
C ALA A 56 5.70 -12.76 4.61
N ILE A 57 5.82 -11.93 5.64
CA ILE A 57 6.94 -10.98 5.78
C ILE A 57 8.28 -11.72 5.73
N ASP A 58 8.44 -12.79 6.52
CA ASP A 58 9.65 -13.60 6.58
C ASP A 58 9.97 -14.25 5.24
N LYS A 59 8.95 -14.80 4.57
CA LYS A 59 9.08 -15.39 3.23
C LYS A 59 9.64 -14.38 2.21
N TYR A 60 9.09 -13.16 2.14
CA TYR A 60 9.54 -12.16 1.16
C TYR A 60 10.87 -11.50 1.55
N ASN A 61 11.14 -11.33 2.85
CA ASN A 61 12.40 -10.75 3.32
C ASN A 61 13.59 -11.72 3.17
N GLY A 62 13.37 -13.02 3.45
CA GLY A 62 14.39 -14.06 3.42
C GLY A 62 14.69 -14.65 2.04
N ALA A 63 13.87 -14.36 1.03
CA ALA A 63 14.07 -14.92 -0.31
C ALA A 63 15.34 -14.41 -0.98
N LEU A 64 16.22 -15.35 -1.34
CA LEU A 64 17.44 -15.10 -2.12
C LEU A 64 17.11 -14.67 -3.54
N ASP A 65 16.14 -15.35 -4.16
CA ASP A 65 15.58 -15.01 -5.47
C ASP A 65 14.13 -14.57 -5.31
N ARG A 66 13.88 -13.28 -5.51
CA ARG A 66 12.55 -12.68 -5.41
C ARG A 66 11.72 -12.87 -6.68
N SER A 67 12.35 -13.17 -7.81
CA SER A 67 11.64 -13.40 -9.07
C SER A 67 10.89 -14.74 -9.07
N ALA A 68 11.34 -15.68 -8.23
CA ALA A 68 10.67 -16.95 -8.01
C ALA A 68 9.45 -16.86 -7.07
N LEU A 69 9.20 -15.72 -6.43
CA LEU A 69 8.05 -15.52 -5.54
C LEU A 69 6.85 -14.93 -6.30
N PRO A 70 5.62 -15.26 -5.90
CA PRO A 70 4.44 -14.66 -6.50
C PRO A 70 4.40 -13.14 -6.26
N PRO A 71 3.73 -12.37 -7.14
CA PRO A 71 3.56 -10.92 -6.96
C PRO A 71 2.91 -10.60 -5.62
N HIS A 72 3.47 -9.63 -4.90
CA HIS A 72 2.95 -9.22 -3.60
C HIS A 72 3.49 -7.85 -3.18
N ILE A 73 2.74 -7.13 -2.34
CA ILE A 73 3.19 -5.84 -1.80
C ILE A 73 4.48 -5.98 -0.96
N TYR A 74 4.63 -7.09 -0.24
CA TYR A 74 5.86 -7.38 0.51
C TYR A 74 7.07 -7.64 -0.40
N ALA A 75 6.88 -8.10 -1.64
CA ALA A 75 7.97 -8.19 -2.61
C ALA A 75 8.49 -6.79 -2.97
N VAL A 76 7.59 -5.82 -3.18
CA VAL A 76 7.93 -4.41 -3.43
C VAL A 76 8.61 -3.79 -2.21
N ALA A 77 8.11 -4.06 -1.01
CA ALA A 77 8.71 -3.59 0.24
C ALA A 77 10.11 -4.18 0.48
N ALA A 78 10.30 -5.48 0.25
CA ALA A 78 11.60 -6.15 0.34
C ALA A 78 12.59 -5.60 -0.71
N ALA A 79 12.12 -5.28 -1.92
CA ALA A 79 12.92 -4.64 -2.95
C ALA A 79 13.37 -3.23 -2.52
N ALA A 80 12.45 -2.40 -2.04
CA ALA A 80 12.77 -1.06 -1.55
C ALA A 80 13.72 -1.10 -0.34
N TYR A 81 13.43 -1.92 0.68
CA TYR A 81 14.31 -2.07 1.84
C TYR A 81 15.70 -2.59 1.45
N GLY A 82 15.75 -3.62 0.59
CA GLY A 82 17.00 -4.18 0.10
C GLY A 82 17.82 -3.19 -0.72
N GLY A 83 17.19 -2.43 -1.61
CA GLY A 83 17.85 -1.38 -2.40
C GLY A 83 18.39 -0.26 -1.50
N MET A 84 17.65 0.13 -0.47
CA MET A 84 18.13 1.10 0.51
C MET A 84 19.36 0.61 1.28
N VAL A 85 19.32 -0.62 1.81
CA VAL A 85 20.40 -1.16 2.67
C VAL A 85 21.64 -1.55 1.85
N LYS A 86 21.45 -2.18 0.67
CA LYS A 86 22.57 -2.68 -0.14
C LYS A 86 23.21 -1.58 -0.99
N GLU A 87 22.42 -0.67 -1.55
CA GLU A 87 22.93 0.37 -2.45
C GLU A 87 23.19 1.71 -1.74
N GLY A 88 22.75 1.86 -0.48
CA GLY A 88 22.90 3.10 0.28
C GLY A 88 22.10 4.28 -0.29
N ARG A 89 21.07 4.01 -1.11
CA ARG A 89 20.28 5.03 -1.80
C ARG A 89 18.86 5.11 -1.25
N SER A 90 18.36 6.34 -1.10
CA SER A 90 16.96 6.57 -0.74
C SER A 90 16.02 6.00 -1.81
N GLN A 91 14.94 5.36 -1.37
CA GLN A 91 13.92 4.77 -2.24
C GLN A 91 12.61 5.52 -2.12
N SER A 92 11.79 5.48 -3.17
CA SER A 92 10.44 6.01 -3.17
C SER A 92 9.47 4.99 -3.75
N VAL A 93 8.29 4.89 -3.13
CA VAL A 93 7.19 4.05 -3.59
C VAL A 93 5.96 4.93 -3.72
N VAL A 94 5.31 4.86 -4.87
CA VAL A 94 4.10 5.62 -5.17
C VAL A 94 2.93 4.65 -5.25
N ILE A 95 1.92 4.88 -4.41
CA ILE A 95 0.68 4.10 -4.40
C ILE A 95 -0.43 5.00 -4.94
N SER A 96 -0.88 4.72 -6.15
CA SER A 96 -1.92 5.49 -6.86
C SER A 96 -3.13 4.61 -7.19
N GLY A 97 -4.22 5.24 -7.60
CA GLY A 97 -5.48 4.58 -7.90
C GLY A 97 -6.70 5.42 -7.49
N GLU A 98 -7.87 5.01 -7.95
CA GLU A 98 -9.13 5.68 -7.66
C GLU A 98 -9.56 5.56 -6.19
N SER A 99 -10.57 6.32 -5.77
CA SER A 99 -11.14 6.16 -4.42
C SER A 99 -11.69 4.74 -4.26
N GLY A 100 -11.44 4.11 -3.11
CA GLY A 100 -11.84 2.71 -2.86
C GLY A 100 -10.91 1.64 -3.45
N ALA A 101 -9.93 2.00 -4.29
CA ALA A 101 -9.02 1.03 -4.93
C ALA A 101 -8.04 0.29 -3.98
N GLY A 102 -8.07 0.54 -2.66
CA GLY A 102 -7.21 -0.15 -1.70
C GLY A 102 -5.84 0.50 -1.45
N LYS A 103 -5.65 1.78 -1.83
CA LYS A 103 -4.39 2.51 -1.60
C LYS A 103 -3.96 2.54 -0.13
N THR A 104 -4.89 2.90 0.77
CA THR A 104 -4.62 3.02 2.21
C THR A 104 -4.23 1.68 2.82
N GLU A 105 -4.93 0.60 2.45
CA GLU A 105 -4.63 -0.75 2.94
C GLU A 105 -3.30 -1.28 2.40
N THR A 106 -3.02 -1.05 1.11
CA THR A 106 -1.71 -1.35 0.51
C THR A 106 -0.57 -0.60 1.22
N ALA A 107 -0.79 0.68 1.58
CA ALA A 107 0.18 1.47 2.32
C ALA A 107 0.40 0.92 3.75
N LYS A 108 -0.67 0.51 4.46
CA LYS A 108 -0.57 -0.11 5.79
C LYS A 108 0.31 -1.37 5.76
N LEU A 109 0.05 -2.26 4.80
CA LEU A 109 0.83 -3.50 4.62
C LEU A 109 2.30 -3.20 4.28
N PHE A 110 2.54 -2.24 3.38
CA PHE A 110 3.91 -1.81 3.08
C PHE A 110 4.63 -1.31 4.34
N LEU A 111 3.97 -0.48 5.14
CA LEU A 111 4.54 0.07 6.38
C LEU A 111 4.78 -1.01 7.44
N GLU A 112 3.87 -1.96 7.58
CA GLU A 112 4.02 -3.13 8.46
C GLU A 112 5.30 -3.90 8.12
N PHE A 113 5.52 -4.22 6.84
CA PHE A 113 6.75 -4.87 6.40
C PHE A 113 8.00 -4.06 6.77
N MET A 114 8.02 -2.76 6.46
CA MET A 114 9.17 -1.89 6.72
C MET A 114 9.45 -1.73 8.23
N ALA A 115 8.39 -1.68 9.04
CA ALA A 115 8.44 -1.60 10.50
C ALA A 115 8.98 -2.89 11.12
N THR A 116 8.58 -4.05 10.61
CA THR A 116 9.00 -5.37 11.10
C THR A 116 10.45 -5.67 10.71
N VAL A 117 10.81 -5.50 9.45
CA VAL A 117 12.17 -5.80 8.96
C VAL A 117 13.20 -4.78 9.46
N GLY A 118 12.82 -3.50 9.53
CA GLY A 118 13.67 -2.44 10.06
C GLY A 118 13.61 -2.27 11.57
N LYS A 119 13.06 -3.25 12.32
CA LYS A 119 12.81 -3.11 13.75
C LYS A 119 14.11 -2.86 14.52
N GLY A 120 14.20 -1.65 15.09
CA GLY A 120 15.26 -1.25 16.01
C GLY A 120 14.88 -1.45 17.47
N ALA A 121 15.70 -0.92 18.37
CA ALA A 121 15.32 -0.80 19.77
C ALA A 121 14.24 0.29 19.93
N GLY A 122 13.20 0.00 20.72
CA GLY A 122 12.14 0.96 21.06
C GLY A 122 10.84 0.82 20.25
N THR A 123 9.93 1.77 20.46
CA THR A 123 8.52 1.70 20.01
C THR A 123 8.23 2.55 18.76
N LEU A 124 9.25 3.10 18.10
CA LEU A 124 9.07 3.97 16.93
C LEU A 124 8.25 3.29 15.82
N HIS A 125 8.58 2.03 15.51
CA HIS A 125 7.87 1.23 14.51
C HIS A 125 6.36 1.12 14.82
N GLN A 126 5.98 0.92 16.09
CA GLN A 126 4.58 0.91 16.52
C GLN A 126 3.93 2.29 16.38
N LYS A 127 4.64 3.36 16.78
CA LYS A 127 4.14 4.73 16.68
C LYS A 127 3.84 5.14 15.23
N VAL A 128 4.68 4.72 14.28
CA VAL A 128 4.45 4.95 12.84
C VAL A 128 3.14 4.31 12.40
N LEU A 129 2.88 3.05 12.77
CA LEU A 129 1.63 2.37 12.44
C LEU A 129 0.40 3.01 13.11
N GLN A 130 0.56 3.50 14.34
CA GLN A 130 -0.48 4.21 15.10
C GLN A 130 -0.81 5.60 14.56
N THR A 131 -0.04 6.15 13.60
CA THR A 131 -0.41 7.42 12.96
C THR A 131 -1.65 7.27 12.08
N ASN A 132 -1.91 6.09 11.51
CA ASN A 132 -2.99 5.90 10.55
C ASN A 132 -4.38 6.23 11.12
N PRO A 133 -4.81 5.71 12.29
CA PRO A 133 -6.11 6.07 12.88
C PRO A 133 -6.30 7.59 13.06
N VAL A 134 -5.25 8.31 13.48
CA VAL A 134 -5.30 9.77 13.62
C VAL A 134 -5.49 10.43 12.26
N MET A 135 -4.72 9.99 11.26
CA MET A 135 -4.80 10.53 9.90
C MET A 135 -6.14 10.22 9.21
N GLU A 136 -6.75 9.08 9.52
CA GLU A 136 -8.08 8.72 9.03
C GLU A 136 -9.16 9.57 9.71
N ALA A 137 -9.11 9.73 11.03
CA ALA A 137 -10.09 10.56 11.75
C ALA A 137 -10.12 12.01 11.22
N PHE A 138 -8.96 12.63 11.04
CA PHE A 138 -8.86 14.04 10.66
C PHE A 138 -8.89 14.32 9.16
N GLY A 139 -8.67 13.32 8.32
CA GLY A 139 -8.47 13.52 6.89
C GLY A 139 -9.26 12.59 5.97
N ASN A 140 -9.98 11.62 6.53
CA ASN A 140 -10.94 10.83 5.78
C ASN A 140 -12.38 11.28 6.06
N ALA A 141 -13.23 11.07 5.08
CA ALA A 141 -14.65 11.34 5.13
C ALA A 141 -15.41 10.35 4.25
N GLN A 142 -16.69 10.15 4.55
CA GLN A 142 -17.60 9.42 3.69
C GLN A 142 -17.96 10.26 2.46
N THR A 143 -17.77 9.67 1.28
CA THR A 143 -18.28 10.17 0.00
C THR A 143 -19.37 9.25 -0.53
N ALA A 144 -20.00 9.63 -1.64
CA ALA A 144 -21.05 8.80 -2.26
C ALA A 144 -20.61 7.38 -2.67
N LEU A 145 -19.31 7.14 -2.83
CA LEU A 145 -18.75 5.88 -3.36
C LEU A 145 -17.81 5.16 -2.38
N ASN A 146 -17.45 5.80 -1.26
CA ASN A 146 -16.47 5.26 -0.32
C ASN A 146 -16.66 5.86 1.07
N ASP A 147 -16.96 5.01 2.04
CA ASP A 147 -17.22 5.41 3.42
C ASP A 147 -15.98 5.94 4.15
N ASN A 148 -14.77 5.58 3.70
CA ASN A 148 -13.51 5.98 4.34
C ASN A 148 -12.53 6.58 3.30
N SER A 149 -12.99 7.59 2.55
CA SER A 149 -12.19 8.22 1.49
C SER A 149 -11.20 9.24 2.07
N SER A 150 -9.89 9.04 1.85
CA SER A 150 -8.90 10.09 2.12
C SER A 150 -9.13 11.32 1.23
N ARG A 151 -9.25 12.49 1.84
CA ARG A 151 -9.48 13.79 1.18
C ARG A 151 -8.23 14.68 1.20
N PHE A 152 -7.06 14.05 1.20
CA PHE A 152 -5.75 14.67 1.22
C PHE A 152 -4.68 13.70 0.72
N GLY A 153 -3.59 14.23 0.17
CA GLY A 153 -2.38 13.49 -0.17
C GLY A 153 -1.48 13.28 1.06
N LYS A 154 -0.82 12.12 1.13
CA LYS A 154 0.08 11.73 2.23
C LYS A 154 1.46 11.41 1.67
N PHE A 155 2.50 12.01 2.22
CA PHE A 155 3.89 11.65 1.98
C PHE A 155 4.54 11.26 3.30
N LEU A 156 4.71 9.96 3.50
CA LEU A 156 5.36 9.42 4.67
C LEU A 156 6.81 9.09 4.30
N ARG A 157 7.75 9.76 4.97
CA ARG A 157 9.17 9.47 4.90
C ARG A 157 9.54 8.61 6.10
N LEU A 158 10.08 7.43 5.84
CA LEU A 158 10.71 6.58 6.85
C LEU A 158 12.23 6.78 6.78
N GLU A 159 12.87 6.84 7.94
CA GLU A 159 14.31 7.05 8.06
C GLU A 159 14.95 5.85 8.74
N PHE A 160 16.05 5.38 8.16
CA PHE A 160 16.78 4.20 8.60
C PHE A 160 18.26 4.52 8.79
N THR A 161 18.87 3.84 9.75
CA THR A 161 20.32 3.85 9.93
C THR A 161 21.01 3.11 8.78
N ALA A 162 22.32 3.28 8.65
CA ALA A 162 23.14 2.50 7.72
C ALA A 162 23.06 0.98 7.97
N SER A 163 22.73 0.56 9.20
CA SER A 163 22.49 -0.84 9.57
C SER A 163 21.06 -1.33 9.30
N GLY A 164 20.21 -0.51 8.65
CA GLY A 164 18.84 -0.87 8.29
C GLY A 164 17.80 -0.71 9.40
N LYS A 165 18.17 -0.15 10.56
CA LYS A 165 17.23 0.05 11.68
C LYS A 165 16.45 1.34 11.50
N MET A 166 15.13 1.29 11.65
CA MET A 166 14.28 2.47 11.63
C MET A 166 14.67 3.41 12.79
N CYS A 167 15.02 4.65 12.46
CA CYS A 167 15.45 5.66 13.42
C CYS A 167 14.58 6.93 13.40
N GLY A 168 13.75 7.11 12.37
CA GLY A 168 12.85 8.26 12.28
C GLY A 168 11.69 8.02 11.31
N ALA A 169 10.68 8.88 11.41
CA ALA A 169 9.63 8.99 10.43
C ALA A 169 9.08 10.42 10.42
N SER A 170 8.70 10.92 9.25
CA SER A 170 8.03 12.21 9.10
C SER A 170 6.89 12.11 8.09
N LEU A 171 5.79 12.79 8.38
CA LEU A 171 4.61 12.81 7.53
C LEU A 171 4.37 14.23 7.04
N LYS A 172 4.20 14.39 5.73
CA LYS A 172 3.72 15.62 5.10
C LYS A 172 2.36 15.35 4.47
N THR A 173 1.44 16.29 4.64
CA THR A 173 0.11 16.26 4.04
C THR A 173 0.01 17.33 2.96
N TYR A 174 -0.80 17.03 1.94
CA TYR A 174 -1.01 17.92 0.81
C TYR A 174 -2.49 17.96 0.43
N LEU A 175 -2.94 19.10 -0.09
CA LEU A 175 -4.24 19.22 -0.77
C LEU A 175 -5.45 18.71 0.06
N LEU A 176 -5.49 19.06 1.35
CA LEU A 176 -6.68 18.81 2.18
C LEU A 176 -7.89 19.54 1.58
N GLU A 177 -9.01 18.85 1.41
CA GLU A 177 -10.27 19.42 0.94
C GLU A 177 -10.90 20.31 2.02
N LYS A 178 -10.42 21.55 2.12
CA LYS A 178 -10.83 22.50 3.18
C LYS A 178 -12.32 22.85 3.13
N THR A 179 -12.91 22.91 1.93
CA THR A 179 -14.32 23.24 1.72
C THR A 179 -15.27 22.25 2.38
N ARG A 180 -14.86 20.98 2.53
CA ARG A 180 -15.65 19.94 3.21
C ARG A 180 -15.99 20.28 4.66
N VAL A 181 -15.19 21.12 5.32
CA VAL A 181 -15.46 21.52 6.70
C VAL A 181 -16.74 22.35 6.80
N THR A 182 -17.04 23.18 5.80
CA THR A 182 -18.16 24.12 5.83
C THR A 182 -19.35 23.67 4.99
N VAL A 183 -19.14 22.88 3.93
CA VAL A 183 -20.19 22.43 3.01
C VAL A 183 -19.93 21.00 2.56
N GLN A 184 -20.97 20.17 2.58
CA GLN A 184 -20.94 18.80 2.06
C GLN A 184 -22.02 18.62 1.00
N ALA A 185 -21.73 17.83 -0.04
CA ALA A 185 -22.73 17.46 -1.03
C ALA A 185 -23.76 16.49 -0.42
N ALA A 186 -24.92 16.37 -1.07
CA ALA A 186 -25.96 15.42 -0.64
C ALA A 186 -25.40 13.99 -0.61
N GLY A 187 -25.61 13.28 0.51
CA GLY A 187 -25.11 11.93 0.72
C GLY A 187 -23.64 11.82 1.16
N GLU A 188 -22.94 12.95 1.33
CA GLU A 188 -21.59 12.97 1.88
C GLU A 188 -21.55 13.48 3.33
N GLN A 189 -20.48 13.15 4.04
CA GLN A 189 -20.26 13.59 5.41
C GLN A 189 -19.04 14.52 5.51
N ASN A 190 -18.93 15.19 6.67
CA ASN A 190 -17.73 15.90 7.07
C ASN A 190 -16.61 14.90 7.45
N TYR A 191 -15.45 15.40 7.88
CA TYR A 191 -14.38 14.55 8.39
C TYR A 191 -14.82 13.74 9.61
N HIS A 192 -14.37 12.47 9.70
CA HIS A 192 -14.82 11.54 10.74
C HIS A 192 -14.61 12.05 12.17
N VAL A 193 -13.57 12.85 12.42
CA VAL A 193 -13.30 13.45 13.72
C VAL A 193 -14.48 14.24 14.29
N PHE A 194 -15.28 14.90 13.45
CA PHE A 194 -16.46 15.64 13.92
C PHE A 194 -17.57 14.73 14.44
N TYR A 195 -17.61 13.48 13.99
CA TYR A 195 -18.58 12.48 14.44
C TYR A 195 -18.03 11.60 15.56
N HIS A 196 -16.71 11.43 15.66
CA HIS A 196 -16.09 10.71 16.77
C HIS A 196 -16.08 11.50 18.09
N LEU A 197 -16.11 12.83 18.01
CA LEU A 197 -16.12 13.73 19.18
C LEU A 197 -17.52 14.13 19.65
N ALA A 198 -18.55 13.84 18.85
CA ALA A 198 -19.96 14.17 19.16
C ALA A 198 -20.58 13.09 20.05
#